data_AF-A0A715WE64-F1
#
_entry.id   AF-A0A715WE64-F1
#
_cell.length_a   1.000
_cell.length_b   1.000
_cell.length_c   1.000
_cell.angle_alpha   90.00
_cell.angle_beta   90.00
_cell.angle_gamma   90.00
#
_symmetry.space_group_name_H-M   'P 1'
#
loop_
_entity.id
_entity.type
_entity.pdbx_description
1 polymer ?
#
loop_
_entity_poly.entity_id
_entity_poly.type
_entity_poly.pdbx_seq_one_letter_code
_entity_poly.pdbx_strand_id
1 'polypeptide(L)' 'MTMKKTLIASAVMASIFIAPAAFAFKEYPAGEPVTMNEMELAAVYLQPIDMEPRGMGLPAAKADVHLEADI' A
#
# COMPACT_ATOMS: atom_id res chain seq x y z
N MET A 1 2.72 20.35 36.06
CA MET A 1 1.52 20.37 35.19
C MET A 1 1.12 18.92 34.92
N THR A 2 0.19 18.36 35.70
CA THR A 2 -0.19 16.95 35.58
C THR A 2 -1.25 16.83 34.48
N MET A 3 -0.86 16.36 33.29
CA MET A 3 -1.81 16.10 32.21
C MET A 3 -2.85 15.09 32.69
N LYS A 4 -4.14 15.45 32.52
CA LYS A 4 -5.26 14.59 32.92
C LYS A 4 -5.18 13.29 32.11
N LYS A 5 -5.18 12.15 32.80
CA LYS A 5 -5.07 10.80 32.19
C LYS A 5 -6.11 10.57 31.07
N THR A 6 -7.26 11.24 31.17
CA THR A 6 -8.30 11.26 30.14
C THR A 6 -7.88 11.93 28.84
N LEU A 7 -7.07 13.00 28.86
CA LEU A 7 -6.54 13.61 27.64
C LEU A 7 -5.54 12.69 26.92
N ILE A 8 -4.72 11.95 27.68
CA ILE A 8 -3.78 10.98 27.12
C ILE A 8 -4.53 9.83 26.46
N ALA A 9 -5.56 9.30 27.13
CA ALA A 9 -6.39 8.22 26.59
C ALA A 9 -7.11 8.64 25.29
N SER A 10 -7.69 9.86 25.25
CA SER A 10 -8.35 10.37 24.04
C SER A 10 -7.38 10.61 22.88
N ALA A 11 -6.17 11.09 23.16
CA ALA A 11 -5.14 11.30 22.13
C ALA A 11 -4.65 9.97 21.52
N VAL A 12 -4.47 8.93 22.34
CA VAL A 12 -4.11 7.57 21.87
C VAL A 12 -5.25 6.93 21.07
N MET A 13 -6.50 7.16 21.46
CA MET A 13 -7.65 6.65 20.70
C MET A 13 -7.75 7.33 19.32
N ALA A 14 -7.49 8.63 19.25
CA ALA A 14 -7.54 9.39 18.01
C ALA A 14 -6.43 8.98 17.03
N SER A 15 -5.24 8.61 17.50
CA SER A 15 -4.14 8.18 16.63
C SER A 15 -4.40 6.84 15.92
N ILE A 16 -5.21 5.96 16.51
CA ILE A 16 -5.61 4.68 15.90
C ILE A 16 -6.41 4.90 14.60
N PHE A 17 -7.23 5.95 14.55
CA PHE A 17 -8.07 6.23 13.37
C PHE A 17 -7.33 6.94 12.22
N ILE A 18 -6.12 7.47 12.45
CA ILE A 18 -5.32 8.18 11.43
C ILE A 18 -4.28 7.26 10.76
N ALA A 19 -3.91 6.16 11.42
CA ALA A 19 -2.94 5.19 10.92
C ALA A 19 -3.28 4.45 9.60
N PRO A 20 -4.55 4.25 9.16
CA PRO A 20 -4.85 3.41 8.00
C PRO A 20 -4.25 3.91 6.68
N ALA A 21 -4.02 5.24 6.55
CA ALA A 21 -3.50 5.82 5.32
C ALA A 21 -2.07 5.38 4.99
N ALA A 22 -1.26 5.04 6.00
CA ALA A 22 0.14 4.63 5.80
C ALA A 22 0.29 3.22 5.19
N PHE A 23 -0.74 2.37 5.31
CA PHE A 23 -0.73 1.02 4.75
C PHE A 23 -1.33 0.93 3.34
N ALA A 24 -1.94 2.01 2.85
CA ALA A 24 -2.66 2.01 1.58
C ALA A 24 -1.75 1.96 0.34
N PHE A 25 -0.42 2.03 0.49
CA PHE A 25 0.54 2.01 -0.62
C PHE A 25 1.75 1.13 -0.30
N LYS A 26 1.57 0.10 0.53
CA LYS A 26 2.67 -0.78 0.88
C LYS A 26 2.90 -1.79 -0.23
N GLU A 27 4.07 -1.72 -0.85
CA GLU A 27 4.54 -2.66 -1.85
C GLU A 27 5.32 -3.82 -1.23
N TYR A 28 5.27 -4.96 -1.92
CA TYR A 28 5.95 -6.19 -1.56
C TYR A 28 6.77 -6.71 -2.76
N PRO A 29 8.06 -7.04 -2.57
CA PRO A 29 8.89 -7.55 -3.65
C PRO A 29 8.45 -8.96 -4.08
N ALA A 30 8.43 -9.21 -5.39
CA ALA A 30 8.19 -10.51 -5.99
C ALA A 30 9.50 -11.12 -6.52
N GLY A 31 10.39 -11.51 -5.59
CA GLY A 31 11.73 -12.01 -5.90
C GLY A 31 12.78 -10.90 -5.90
N GLU A 32 13.88 -11.14 -6.61
CA GLU A 32 15.01 -10.20 -6.71
C GLU A 32 15.03 -9.51 -8.08
N PRO A 33 15.47 -8.24 -8.16
CA PRO A 33 15.64 -7.54 -9.44
C PRO A 33 16.64 -8.24 -10.37
N VAL A 34 16.43 -8.09 -11.67
CA VAL A 34 17.30 -8.65 -12.71
C VAL A 34 17.82 -7.53 -13.62
N THR A 35 19.12 -7.47 -13.85
CA THR A 35 19.71 -6.56 -14.83
C THR A 35 19.84 -7.26 -16.19
N MET A 36 19.13 -6.75 -17.20
CA MET A 36 19.19 -7.26 -18.59
C MET A 36 19.01 -6.12 -19.58
N ASN A 37 19.71 -6.18 -20.72
CA ASN A 37 19.64 -5.16 -21.78
C ASN A 37 19.77 -3.74 -21.23
N GLU A 38 20.76 -3.54 -20.34
CA GLU A 38 21.05 -2.24 -19.72
C GLU A 38 19.90 -1.63 -18.87
N MET A 39 18.88 -2.42 -18.51
CA MET A 39 17.79 -2.03 -17.62
C MET A 39 17.78 -2.88 -16.34
N GLU A 40 17.29 -2.32 -15.24
CA GLU A 40 16.98 -3.07 -14.00
C GLU A 40 15.48 -3.39 -14.01
N LEU A 41 15.17 -4.68 -13.96
CA LEU A 41 13.80 -5.20 -14.07
C LEU A 41 13.40 -5.75 -12.69
N ALA A 42 12.37 -5.19 -12.08
CA ALA A 42 11.83 -5.65 -10.81
C ALA A 42 10.34 -5.97 -10.92
N ALA A 43 9.87 -6.88 -10.07
CA ALA A 43 8.47 -7.21 -9.94
C ALA A 43 8.03 -6.92 -8.50
N VAL A 44 6.92 -6.19 -8.36
CA VAL A 44 6.32 -5.86 -7.07
C VAL A 44 4.82 -6.12 -7.11
N TYR A 45 4.24 -6.34 -5.94
CA TYR A 45 2.79 -6.39 -5.78
C TYR A 45 2.33 -5.63 -4.54
N LEU A 46 1.11 -5.12 -4.60
CA LEU A 46 0.44 -4.39 -3.52
C LEU A 46 -1.05 -4.75 -3.48
N GLN A 47 -1.80 -4.13 -2.57
CA GLN A 47 -3.24 -4.32 -2.55
C GLN A 47 -3.88 -3.88 -3.88
N PRO A 48 -4.99 -4.50 -4.32
CA PRO A 48 -5.70 -4.12 -5.53
C PRO A 48 -6.04 -2.63 -5.57
N ILE A 49 -5.84 -2.00 -6.73
CA ILE A 49 -6.17 -0.58 -6.95
C ILE A 49 -7.31 -0.43 -7.95
N ASP A 50 -8.12 0.61 -7.77
CA ASP A 50 -9.07 1.03 -8.79
C ASP A 50 -8.35 1.79 -9.90
N MET A 51 -8.67 1.47 -11.16
CA MET A 51 -8.06 2.09 -12.33
C MET A 51 -9.14 2.64 -13.26
N GLU A 52 -8.79 3.72 -13.96
CA GLU A 52 -9.62 4.32 -15.02
C GLU A 52 -8.78 4.50 -16.31
N PRO A 53 -9.37 4.29 -17.49
CA PRO A 53 -10.75 3.87 -17.74
C PRO A 53 -10.97 2.39 -17.42
N ARG A 54 -12.15 2.08 -16.87
CA ARG A 54 -12.60 0.69 -16.73
C ARG A 54 -12.78 0.02 -18.09
N GLY A 55 -12.53 -1.29 -18.14
CA GLY A 55 -12.67 -2.07 -19.36
C GLY A 55 -12.09 -3.48 -19.22
N MET A 56 -10.92 -3.69 -19.81
CA MET A 56 -10.27 -5.00 -19.96
C MET A 56 -9.75 -5.60 -18.63
N GLY A 57 -9.47 -4.76 -17.63
CA GLY A 57 -8.90 -5.19 -16.34
C GLY A 57 -9.93 -5.76 -15.36
N LEU A 58 -9.45 -6.57 -14.41
CA LEU A 58 -10.27 -7.06 -13.30
C LEU A 58 -10.51 -5.93 -12.29
N PRO A 59 -11.75 -5.71 -11.80
CA PRO A 59 -12.00 -4.73 -10.74
C PRO A 59 -11.24 -5.09 -9.46
N ALA A 60 -10.79 -4.07 -8.71
CA ALA A 60 -10.04 -4.24 -7.46
C ALA A 60 -10.74 -5.21 -6.49
N ALA A 61 -12.06 -5.11 -6.35
CA ALA A 61 -12.87 -5.97 -5.47
C ALA A 61 -12.91 -7.46 -5.84
N LYS A 62 -12.36 -7.84 -7.00
CA LYS A 62 -12.27 -9.22 -7.47
C LYS A 62 -10.83 -9.71 -7.61
N ALA A 63 -9.84 -8.83 -7.42
CA ALA A 63 -8.43 -9.18 -7.49
C ALA A 63 -7.88 -9.43 -6.08
N ASP A 64 -6.87 -10.28 -5.98
CA ASP A 64 -6.15 -10.51 -4.73
C ASP A 64 -5.03 -9.49 -4.52
N VAL A 65 -4.35 -9.09 -5.61
CA VAL A 65 -3.23 -8.13 -5.63
C VAL A 65 -3.25 -7.29 -6.90
N HIS A 66 -2.60 -6.12 -6.86
CA HIS A 66 -2.12 -5.41 -8.04
C HIS A 66 -0.66 -5.83 -8.28
N LEU A 67 -0.33 -6.31 -9.48
CA LEU A 67 1.00 -6.80 -9.85
C LEU A 67 1.62 -5.83 -10.86
N GLU A 68 2.86 -5.42 -10.62
CA GLU A 68 3.56 -4.41 -11.41
C GLU A 68 4.90 -4.94 -11.94
N ALA A 69 5.37 -4.31 -13.01
CA ALA A 69 6.72 -4.48 -13.53
C ALA A 69 7.39 -3.11 -13.56
N ASP A 70 8.44 -2.97 -12.74
CA ASP A 70 9.28 -1.78 -12.69
C ASP A 70 10.48 -2.01 -13.62
N ILE A 71 10.69 -1.10 -14.58
CA ILE A 71 11.71 -1.18 -15.63
C ILE A 71 12.40 0.17 -15.79
#